data_AF-W2SYT6-F1
#
_entry.id   AF-W2SYT6-F1
#
_cell.length_a   1.000
_cell.length_b   1.000
_cell.length_c   1.000
_cell.angle_alpha   90.00
_cell.angle_beta   90.00
_cell.angle_gamma   90.00
#
_symmetry.space_group_name_H-M   'P 1'
#
loop_
_entity.id
_entity.type
_entity.pdbx_description
1 polymer ?
#
loop_
_entity_poly.entity_id
_entity_poly.type
_entity_poly.pdbx_seq_one_letter_code
_entity_poly.pdbx_strand_id
1 'polypeptide(L)'
;MNAKVYYAPEWELDKKPNKDAEFPDPLRNYGITPEKWEYYNKVVWPPNYVVPETGLPKLREVFHCRESVHFSPKRMWQACQLVWRTNVDYAITQLQFQQLKSCKILGEVLAEAKERAANEFHIEFPSDMYVADAFPVQSNIIKGARRHAHENWCTIRYRYIHIFVRLEEMVNVKKGVLVTCDPAMRQLLMHLDESRTLGSKFIVKELDETHLFIDREIVKILEEKLDHLMEQMNPELSDK
;
A
#
# COMPACT_ATOMS: atom_id res chain seq x y z
N MET A 1 -19.15 29.98 6.22
CA MET A 1 -19.26 28.54 5.96
C MET A 1 -18.36 28.22 4.77
N ASN A 2 -17.13 27.78 5.00
CA ASN A 2 -16.28 27.37 3.88
C ASN A 2 -16.95 26.16 3.22
N ALA A 3 -17.31 26.31 1.94
CA ALA A 3 -17.74 25.18 1.13
C ALA A 3 -16.65 24.10 1.24
N LYS A 4 -17.05 22.86 1.56
CA LYS A 4 -16.11 21.73 1.60
C LYS A 4 -15.42 21.71 0.22
N VAL A 5 -14.12 22.02 0.18
CA VAL A 5 -13.29 21.98 -1.04
C VAL A 5 -13.07 20.53 -1.49
N TYR A 6 -13.50 19.56 -0.69
CA TYR A 6 -13.46 18.13 -0.93
C TYR A 6 -14.87 17.56 -1.03
N TYR A 7 -15.09 16.67 -1.99
CA TYR A 7 -16.36 15.97 -2.15
C TYR A 7 -16.23 14.59 -1.52
N ALA A 8 -16.66 14.49 -0.26
CA ALA A 8 -16.94 13.23 0.40
C ALA A 8 -18.47 13.15 0.51
N PRO A 9 -19.16 12.26 -0.23
CA PRO A 9 -20.61 12.10 -0.08
C PRO A 9 -20.92 11.80 1.39
N GLU A 10 -22.04 12.23 1.96
CA GLU A 10 -22.28 11.87 3.37
C GLU A 10 -22.57 10.37 3.46
N TRP A 11 -21.86 9.66 4.35
CA TRP A 11 -22.20 8.27 4.66
C TRP A 11 -23.49 8.28 5.49
N GLU A 12 -24.62 8.09 4.83
CA GLU A 12 -25.93 8.06 5.47
C GLU A 12 -26.07 6.79 6.33
N LEU A 13 -25.85 6.95 7.64
CA LEU A 13 -25.96 5.87 8.63
C LEU A 13 -27.35 5.21 8.67
N ASP A 14 -28.38 5.92 8.20
CA ASP A 14 -29.78 5.46 8.22
C ASP A 14 -30.13 4.52 7.05
N LYS A 15 -29.36 4.55 5.96
CA LYS A 15 -29.59 3.67 4.80
C LYS A 15 -28.95 2.31 5.06
N LYS A 16 -29.75 1.36 5.54
CA LYS A 16 -29.34 -0.04 5.64
C LYS A 16 -29.44 -0.75 4.27
N PRO A 17 -28.47 -1.61 3.89
CA PRO A 17 -28.57 -2.48 2.71
C PRO A 17 -29.79 -3.41 2.78
N ASN A 18 -30.00 -4.00 3.96
CA ASN A 18 -31.24 -4.71 4.26
C ASN A 18 -32.26 -3.68 4.76
N LYS A 19 -33.41 -3.59 4.10
CA LYS A 19 -34.55 -2.73 4.48
C LYS A 19 -35.21 -3.15 5.82
N ASP A 20 -34.44 -3.71 6.74
CA ASP A 20 -34.91 -4.17 8.04
C ASP A 20 -35.18 -2.96 8.92
N ALA A 21 -36.46 -2.78 9.28
CA ALA A 21 -37.02 -1.65 10.04
C ALA A 21 -36.61 -1.66 11.53
N GLU A 22 -35.39 -2.06 11.84
CA GLU A 22 -34.81 -1.91 13.18
C GLU A 22 -34.13 -0.54 13.31
N PHE A 23 -34.14 0.05 14.50
CA PHE A 23 -33.42 1.29 14.79
C PHE A 23 -31.92 1.12 14.46
N PRO A 24 -31.21 2.14 13.93
CA PRO A 24 -29.77 2.07 13.73
C PRO A 24 -29.08 1.88 15.09
N ASP A 25 -28.57 0.68 15.36
CA ASP A 25 -27.76 0.44 16.55
C ASP A 25 -26.30 0.82 16.22
N PRO A 26 -25.76 1.92 16.80
CA PRO A 26 -24.40 2.35 16.54
C PRO A 26 -23.34 1.37 17.07
N LEU A 27 -23.70 0.32 17.82
CA LEU A 27 -22.76 -0.72 18.26
C LEU A 27 -22.74 -1.93 17.32
N ARG A 28 -23.86 -2.24 16.64
CA ARG A 28 -23.96 -3.38 15.71
C ARG A 28 -23.62 -3.03 14.27
N ASN A 29 -23.97 -1.81 13.83
CA ASN A 29 -23.85 -1.37 12.43
C ASN A 29 -22.60 -0.53 12.17
N TYR A 30 -21.81 -0.25 13.21
CA TYR A 30 -20.54 0.47 13.08
C TYR A 30 -19.43 -0.52 12.73
N GLY A 31 -19.41 -0.95 11.47
CA GLY A 31 -18.45 -1.90 10.94
C GLY A 31 -18.05 -1.57 9.50
N ILE A 32 -17.12 -2.36 8.96
CA ILE A 32 -16.75 -2.29 7.55
C ILE A 32 -17.76 -3.13 6.78
N THR A 33 -18.62 -2.47 6.01
CA THR A 33 -19.56 -3.10 5.07
C THR A 33 -19.03 -2.98 3.64
N PRO A 34 -19.42 -3.87 2.71
CA PRO A 34 -19.07 -3.75 1.29
C PRO A 34 -19.44 -2.39 0.70
N GLU A 35 -20.62 -1.88 1.03
CA GLU A 35 -21.09 -0.56 0.60
C GLU A 35 -20.21 0.58 1.12
N LYS A 36 -19.79 0.51 2.39
CA LYS A 36 -18.87 1.50 2.98
C LYS A 36 -17.49 1.43 2.36
N TRP A 37 -17.05 0.24 1.97
CA TRP A 37 -15.78 0.04 1.29
C TRP A 37 -15.80 0.66 -0.11
N GLU A 38 -16.88 0.44 -0.86
CA GLU A 38 -17.08 1.03 -2.18
C GLU A 38 -17.33 2.55 -2.12
N TYR A 39 -17.85 3.05 -1.00
CA TYR A 39 -17.97 4.48 -0.76
C TYR A 39 -16.61 5.20 -0.77
N TYR A 40 -15.54 4.59 -0.25
CA TYR A 40 -14.21 5.22 -0.24
C TYR A 40 -13.68 5.51 -1.65
N ASN A 41 -14.05 4.71 -2.65
CA ASN A 41 -13.71 4.96 -4.06
C ASN A 41 -14.36 6.23 -4.63
N LYS A 42 -15.48 6.67 -4.05
CA LYS A 42 -16.24 7.85 -4.50
C LYS A 42 -15.74 9.15 -3.87
N VAL A 43 -14.85 9.06 -2.88
CA VAL A 43 -14.34 10.22 -2.16
C VAL A 43 -13.32 10.94 -3.04
N VAL A 44 -13.59 12.20 -3.36
CA VAL A 44 -12.70 13.05 -4.15
C VAL A 44 -12.02 14.06 -3.24
N TRP A 45 -10.69 13.98 -3.23
CA TRP A 45 -9.81 14.87 -2.49
C TRP A 45 -9.48 16.13 -3.30
N PRO A 46 -9.18 17.26 -2.64
CA PRO A 46 -8.78 18.46 -3.33
C PRO A 46 -7.38 18.28 -3.96
N PRO A 47 -7.05 19.04 -5.03
CA PRO A 47 -5.71 19.00 -5.62
C PRO A 47 -4.63 19.32 -4.58
N ASN A 48 -3.52 18.58 -4.60
CA ASN A 48 -2.40 18.70 -3.64
C ASN A 48 -2.79 18.52 -2.17
N TYR A 49 -3.83 17.73 -1.90
CA TYR A 49 -4.20 17.40 -0.53
C TYR A 49 -3.05 16.68 0.19
N VAL A 50 -2.61 17.28 1.29
CA VAL A 50 -1.63 16.70 2.21
C VAL A 50 -2.40 16.07 3.37
N VAL A 51 -2.14 14.81 3.64
CA VAL A 51 -2.78 14.09 4.75
C VAL A 51 -2.24 14.67 6.07
N PRO A 52 -3.09 15.19 6.98
CA PRO A 52 -2.62 15.83 8.22
C PRO A 52 -1.81 14.91 9.13
N GLU A 53 -2.11 13.61 9.11
CA GLU A 53 -1.44 12.62 9.97
C GLU A 53 -0.01 12.30 9.51
N THR A 54 0.23 12.27 8.20
CA THR A 54 1.54 11.88 7.64
C THR A 54 2.36 13.06 7.11
N GLY A 55 1.72 14.20 6.83
CA GLY A 55 2.37 15.35 6.19
C GLY A 55 2.77 15.10 4.72
N LEU A 56 2.32 13.98 4.13
CA LEU A 56 2.62 13.59 2.76
C LEU A 56 1.40 13.80 1.84
N PRO A 57 1.63 13.98 0.52
CA PRO A 57 0.54 14.02 -0.44
C PRO A 57 -0.27 12.72 -0.38
N LYS A 58 -1.59 12.82 -0.54
CA LYS A 58 -2.46 11.65 -0.58
C LYS A 58 -2.17 10.81 -1.82
N LEU A 59 -1.82 9.56 -1.59
CA LEU A 59 -1.57 8.58 -2.65
C LEU A 59 -2.88 8.08 -3.26
N ARG A 60 -2.80 7.57 -4.49
CA ARG A 60 -3.95 6.93 -5.13
C ARG A 60 -4.21 5.59 -4.44
N GLU A 61 -5.47 5.38 -4.06
CA GLU A 61 -5.94 4.17 -3.40
C GLU A 61 -7.08 3.56 -4.21
N VAL A 62 -7.15 2.24 -4.22
CA VAL A 62 -8.23 1.48 -4.86
C VAL A 62 -8.79 0.50 -3.84
N PHE A 63 -10.09 0.62 -3.56
CA PHE A 63 -10.80 -0.25 -2.64
C PHE A 63 -11.60 -1.29 -3.44
N HIS A 64 -11.44 -2.55 -3.10
CA HIS A 64 -12.18 -3.65 -3.72
C HIS A 64 -12.66 -4.65 -2.66
N CYS A 65 -13.85 -5.21 -2.86
CA CYS A 65 -14.43 -6.22 -1.99
C CYS A 65 -15.08 -7.33 -2.80
N ARG A 66 -14.87 -8.58 -2.38
CA ARG A 66 -15.61 -9.74 -2.86
C ARG A 66 -16.55 -10.26 -1.80
N GLU A 67 -17.83 -10.35 -2.16
CA GLU A 67 -18.89 -10.63 -1.20
C GLU A 67 -19.31 -12.10 -1.13
N SER A 68 -19.86 -12.47 0.03
CA SER A 68 -20.57 -13.75 0.23
C SER A 68 -19.76 -15.00 -0.18
N VAL A 69 -18.49 -15.05 0.19
CA VAL A 69 -17.60 -16.18 -0.06
C VAL A 69 -17.79 -17.24 1.02
N HIS A 70 -18.13 -18.48 0.66
CA HIS A 70 -18.26 -19.58 1.62
C HIS A 70 -16.88 -20.05 2.11
N PHE A 71 -16.41 -19.48 3.22
CA PHE A 71 -15.11 -19.81 3.79
C PHE A 71 -14.97 -19.41 5.27
N SER A 72 -13.90 -19.87 5.92
CA SER A 72 -13.63 -19.54 7.33
C SER A 72 -12.81 -18.25 7.43
N PRO A 73 -13.23 -17.26 8.27
CA PRO A 73 -12.48 -16.02 8.46
C PRO A 73 -11.04 -16.26 8.92
N LYS A 74 -10.83 -17.14 9.91
CA LYS A 74 -9.49 -17.44 10.46
C LYS A 74 -8.53 -18.02 9.42
N ARG A 75 -9.03 -18.88 8.52
CA ARG A 75 -8.22 -19.47 7.45
C ARG A 75 -7.92 -18.45 6.36
N MET A 76 -8.86 -17.54 6.08
CA MET A 76 -8.62 -16.46 5.12
C MET A 76 -7.64 -15.43 5.66
N TRP A 77 -7.72 -15.11 6.97
CA TRP A 77 -6.82 -14.17 7.64
C TRP A 77 -5.35 -14.55 7.44
N GLN A 78 -5.02 -15.85 7.50
CA GLN A 78 -3.66 -16.35 7.23
C GLN A 78 -3.18 -16.03 5.81
N ALA A 79 -4.06 -16.13 4.81
CA ALA A 79 -3.71 -15.76 3.43
C ALA A 79 -3.58 -14.24 3.25
N CYS A 80 -4.43 -13.46 3.91
CA CYS A 80 -4.32 -12.00 3.91
C CYS A 80 -3.01 -11.52 4.55
N GLN A 81 -2.61 -12.13 5.68
CA GLN A 81 -1.36 -11.81 6.35
C GLN A 81 -0.13 -12.15 5.51
N LEU A 82 -0.20 -13.18 4.66
CA LEU A 82 0.89 -13.55 3.75
C LEU A 82 1.18 -12.46 2.70
N VAL A 83 0.14 -11.77 2.26
CA VAL A 83 0.19 -10.76 1.19
C VAL A 83 0.35 -9.34 1.72
N TRP A 84 0.25 -9.16 3.03
CA TRP A 84 0.28 -7.83 3.62
C TRP A 84 1.61 -7.11 3.33
N ARG A 85 1.52 -5.89 2.79
CA ARG A 85 2.65 -5.02 2.42
C ARG A 85 3.57 -5.63 1.36
N THR A 86 3.06 -6.48 0.50
CA THR A 86 3.79 -6.93 -0.70
C THR A 86 3.24 -6.26 -1.95
N ASN A 87 4.09 -6.19 -2.98
CA ASN A 87 3.66 -5.74 -4.30
C ASN A 87 2.57 -6.69 -4.85
N VAL A 88 1.60 -6.15 -5.59
CA VAL A 88 0.44 -6.91 -6.09
C VAL A 88 0.84 -8.10 -6.96
N ASP A 89 1.81 -7.94 -7.87
CA ASP A 89 2.22 -9.02 -8.76
C ASP A 89 3.00 -10.12 -8.02
N TYR A 90 3.85 -9.70 -7.07
CA TYR A 90 4.53 -10.63 -6.18
C TYR A 90 3.52 -11.39 -5.31
N ALA A 91 2.51 -10.70 -4.78
CA ALA A 91 1.44 -11.30 -3.99
C ALA A 91 0.67 -12.36 -4.76
N ILE A 92 0.20 -12.05 -5.97
CA ILE A 92 -0.53 -13.00 -6.82
C ILE A 92 0.33 -14.23 -7.09
N THR A 93 1.59 -14.01 -7.46
CA THR A 93 2.57 -15.08 -7.71
C THR A 93 2.77 -15.96 -6.46
N GLN A 94 2.97 -15.36 -5.29
CA GLN A 94 3.15 -16.07 -4.04
C GLN A 94 1.91 -16.88 -3.64
N LEU A 95 0.70 -16.34 -3.85
CA LEU A 95 -0.55 -17.04 -3.60
C LEU A 95 -0.76 -18.23 -4.55
N GLN A 96 -0.36 -18.11 -5.82
CA GLN A 96 -0.43 -19.19 -6.79
C GLN A 96 0.47 -20.37 -6.36
N PHE A 97 1.66 -20.09 -5.83
CA PHE A 97 2.58 -21.14 -5.35
C PHE A 97 2.07 -21.91 -4.13
N GLN A 98 1.30 -21.30 -3.24
CA GLN A 98 0.79 -21.99 -2.04
C GLN A 98 -0.29 -23.04 -2.34
N GLN A 99 -1.01 -22.91 -3.47
CA GLN A 99 -2.08 -23.84 -3.92
C GLN A 99 -3.21 -24.13 -2.90
N LEU A 100 -3.34 -23.32 -1.85
CA LEU A 100 -4.46 -23.42 -0.89
C LEU A 100 -5.71 -22.77 -1.46
N LYS A 101 -6.90 -23.30 -1.12
CA LYS A 101 -8.20 -22.71 -1.52
C LYS A 101 -8.30 -21.22 -1.12
N SER A 102 -7.80 -20.87 0.07
CA SER A 102 -7.77 -19.47 0.53
C SER A 102 -6.93 -18.59 -0.39
N CYS A 103 -5.75 -19.06 -0.76
CA CYS A 103 -4.84 -18.32 -1.62
C CYS A 103 -5.38 -18.19 -3.05
N LYS A 104 -6.05 -19.23 -3.56
CA LYS A 104 -6.71 -19.17 -4.86
C LYS A 104 -7.79 -18.08 -4.90
N ILE A 105 -8.67 -18.06 -3.89
CA ILE A 105 -9.73 -17.04 -3.79
C ILE A 105 -9.12 -15.63 -3.65
N LEU A 106 -8.13 -15.46 -2.77
CA LEU A 106 -7.50 -14.16 -2.58
C LEU A 106 -6.74 -13.68 -3.82
N GLY A 107 -6.13 -14.60 -4.58
CA GLY A 107 -5.44 -14.29 -5.83
C GLY A 107 -6.40 -13.79 -6.91
N GLU A 108 -7.59 -14.39 -7.01
CA GLU A 108 -8.67 -13.89 -7.89
C GLU A 108 -9.10 -12.47 -7.47
N VAL A 109 -9.34 -12.24 -6.17
CA VAL A 109 -9.74 -10.92 -5.63
C VAL A 109 -8.69 -9.84 -5.91
N LEU A 110 -7.39 -10.17 -5.81
CA LEU A 110 -6.31 -9.25 -6.11
C LEU A 110 -6.20 -8.95 -7.62
N ALA A 111 -6.45 -9.94 -8.47
CA ALA A 111 -6.50 -9.76 -9.91
C ALA A 111 -7.68 -8.85 -10.32
N GLU A 112 -8.87 -9.08 -9.73
CA GLU A 112 -10.06 -8.22 -9.91
C GLU A 112 -9.77 -6.77 -9.47
N ALA A 113 -9.09 -6.58 -8.34
CA ALA A 113 -8.70 -5.26 -7.86
C ALA A 113 -7.66 -4.58 -8.78
N LYS A 114 -6.71 -5.34 -9.33
CA LYS A 114 -5.70 -4.84 -10.28
C LYS A 114 -6.35 -4.40 -11.59
N GLU A 115 -7.30 -5.17 -12.11
CA GLU A 115 -8.06 -4.81 -13.31
C GLU A 115 -8.90 -3.55 -13.07
N ARG A 116 -9.56 -3.45 -11.91
CA ARG A 116 -10.31 -2.27 -11.50
C ARG A 116 -9.44 -1.01 -11.45
N ALA A 117 -8.23 -1.12 -10.90
CA ALA A 117 -7.26 -0.03 -10.83
C ALA A 117 -6.90 0.55 -12.21
N ALA A 118 -6.75 -0.31 -13.21
CA ALA A 118 -6.47 0.10 -14.58
C ALA A 118 -7.69 0.75 -15.27
N ASN A 119 -8.86 0.12 -15.12
CA ASN A 119 -10.04 0.48 -15.89
C ASN A 119 -10.82 1.66 -15.31
N GLU A 120 -11.05 1.70 -13.99
CA GLU A 120 -11.90 2.70 -13.34
C GLU A 120 -11.10 3.93 -12.88
N PHE A 121 -9.90 3.71 -12.32
CA PHE A 121 -9.08 4.77 -11.73
C PHE A 121 -7.97 5.27 -12.66
N HIS A 122 -7.82 4.65 -13.83
CA HIS A 122 -6.83 4.99 -14.86
C HIS A 122 -5.41 5.12 -14.30
N ILE A 123 -5.00 4.15 -13.50
CA ILE A 123 -3.62 4.06 -12.99
C ILE A 123 -2.73 3.50 -14.09
N GLU A 124 -1.67 4.24 -14.46
CA GLU A 124 -0.76 3.89 -15.56
C GLU A 124 -0.01 2.58 -15.31
N PHE A 125 0.43 2.36 -14.06
CA PHE A 125 1.21 1.18 -13.66
C PHE A 125 0.53 0.42 -12.50
N PRO A 126 -0.53 -0.38 -12.77
CA PRO A 126 -1.17 -1.20 -11.73
C PRO A 126 -0.23 -2.23 -11.09
N SER A 127 0.85 -2.60 -11.78
CA SER A 127 1.89 -3.50 -11.28
C SER A 127 2.74 -2.89 -10.16
N ASP A 128 2.86 -1.57 -10.07
CA ASP A 128 3.64 -0.90 -9.02
C ASP A 128 2.82 -0.69 -7.73
N MET A 129 1.54 -1.04 -7.75
CA MET A 129 0.70 -1.00 -6.56
C MET A 129 1.10 -2.09 -5.56
N TYR A 130 0.88 -1.81 -4.29
CA TYR A 130 1.08 -2.77 -3.21
C TYR A 130 -0.21 -3.01 -2.43
N VAL A 131 -0.29 -4.16 -1.78
CA VAL A 131 -1.42 -4.51 -0.93
C VAL A 131 -1.25 -3.83 0.42
N ALA A 132 -1.94 -2.71 0.60
CA ALA A 132 -1.87 -1.91 1.81
C ALA A 132 -2.63 -2.58 2.96
N ASP A 133 -3.88 -2.98 2.69
CA ASP A 133 -4.70 -3.75 3.62
C ASP A 133 -5.40 -4.90 2.90
N ALA A 134 -5.44 -6.06 3.55
CA ALA A 134 -6.27 -7.17 3.14
C ALA A 134 -6.83 -7.84 4.39
N PHE A 135 -8.15 -8.02 4.46
CA PHE A 135 -8.76 -8.69 5.60
C PHE A 135 -10.12 -9.32 5.25
N PRO A 136 -10.46 -10.46 5.87
CA PRO A 136 -11.80 -11.03 5.83
C PRO A 136 -12.67 -10.51 6.98
N VAL A 137 -13.94 -10.23 6.70
CA VAL A 137 -14.97 -10.00 7.73
C VAL A 137 -16.03 -11.10 7.62
N GLN A 138 -16.50 -11.58 8.76
CA GLN A 138 -17.57 -12.58 8.78
C GLN A 138 -18.88 -11.96 8.32
N SER A 139 -19.56 -12.66 7.42
CA SER A 139 -20.88 -12.32 6.87
C SER A 139 -21.96 -13.21 7.50
N ASN A 140 -23.01 -13.48 6.72
CA ASN A 140 -24.11 -14.37 7.03
C ASN A 140 -23.63 -15.78 7.40
N ILE A 141 -24.26 -16.35 8.44
CA ILE A 141 -24.05 -17.73 8.85
C ILE A 141 -25.33 -18.50 8.60
N ILE A 142 -25.32 -19.36 7.59
CA ILE A 142 -26.45 -20.25 7.31
C ILE A 142 -26.33 -21.45 8.25
N LYS A 143 -27.39 -21.72 9.01
CA LYS A 143 -27.45 -22.87 9.91
C LYS A 143 -28.05 -24.06 9.17
N GLY A 144 -27.36 -25.20 9.20
CA GLY A 144 -27.87 -26.49 8.75
C GLY A 144 -28.01 -27.46 9.92
N ALA A 145 -28.61 -28.61 9.68
CA ALA A 145 -28.76 -29.68 10.66
C ALA A 145 -28.00 -30.93 10.20
N ARG A 146 -27.20 -31.52 11.09
CA ARG A 146 -26.55 -32.81 10.90
C ARG A 146 -27.15 -33.82 11.86
N ARG A 147 -27.65 -34.92 11.33
CA ARG A 147 -28.06 -36.06 12.14
C ARG A 147 -26.83 -36.85 12.58
N HIS A 148 -26.71 -37.09 13.88
CA HIS A 148 -25.77 -38.00 14.50
C HIS A 148 -26.48 -39.30 14.89
N ALA A 149 -25.72 -40.30 15.34
CA ALA A 149 -26.29 -41.53 15.88
C ALA A 149 -27.15 -41.24 17.12
N HIS A 150 -28.09 -42.14 17.42
CA HIS A 150 -29.03 -42.03 18.56
C HIS A 150 -29.90 -40.76 18.51
N GLU A 151 -30.40 -40.40 17.32
CA GLU A 151 -31.32 -39.27 17.11
C GLU A 151 -30.80 -37.89 17.56
N ASN A 152 -29.49 -37.78 17.79
CA ASN A 152 -28.87 -36.52 18.15
C ASN A 152 -28.78 -35.60 16.93
N TRP A 153 -29.21 -34.34 17.08
CA TRP A 153 -29.11 -33.32 16.05
C TRP A 153 -28.03 -32.30 16.41
N CYS A 154 -27.08 -32.08 15.51
CA CYS A 154 -26.05 -31.05 15.66
C CYS A 154 -26.23 -29.95 14.62
N THR A 155 -26.17 -28.68 15.05
CA THR A 155 -26.28 -27.54 14.14
C THR A 155 -24.96 -27.30 13.40
N ILE A 156 -24.95 -27.49 12.08
CA ILE A 156 -23.85 -27.07 11.22
C ILE A 156 -23.97 -25.56 10.99
N ARG A 157 -22.84 -24.85 10.99
CA ARG A 157 -22.77 -23.41 10.65
C ARG A 157 -21.97 -23.23 9.38
N TYR A 158 -22.64 -22.98 8.25
CA TYR A 158 -22.03 -22.58 7.00
C TYR A 158 -21.71 -21.08 7.09
N ARG A 159 -20.42 -20.77 7.26
CA ARG A 159 -19.96 -19.40 7.45
C ARG A 159 -19.59 -18.80 6.09
N TYR A 160 -20.10 -17.61 5.84
CA TYR A 160 -19.69 -16.79 4.71
C TYR A 160 -18.83 -15.62 5.20
N ILE A 161 -17.98 -15.13 4.30
CA ILE A 161 -17.09 -14.00 4.55
C ILE A 161 -17.15 -13.01 3.39
N HIS A 162 -16.91 -11.75 3.70
CA HIS A 162 -16.53 -10.73 2.73
C HIS A 162 -15.01 -10.57 2.80
N ILE A 163 -14.36 -10.45 1.65
CA ILE A 163 -12.91 -10.25 1.56
C ILE A 163 -12.70 -8.82 1.08
N PHE A 164 -11.96 -8.04 1.86
CA PHE A 164 -11.66 -6.65 1.55
C PHE A 164 -10.19 -6.51 1.21
N VAL A 165 -9.91 -5.75 0.17
CA VAL A 165 -8.57 -5.41 -0.29
C VAL A 165 -8.51 -3.90 -0.54
N ARG A 166 -7.43 -3.26 -0.07
CA ARG A 166 -7.04 -1.90 -0.41
C ARG A 166 -5.67 -1.95 -1.08
N LEU A 167 -5.62 -1.48 -2.32
CA LEU A 167 -4.37 -1.27 -3.05
C LEU A 167 -3.99 0.20 -2.94
N GLU A 168 -2.70 0.47 -2.81
CA GLU A 168 -2.17 1.84 -2.73
C GLU A 168 -0.99 1.97 -3.69
N GLU A 169 -0.86 3.14 -4.29
CA GLU A 169 0.28 3.47 -5.15
C GLU A 169 1.56 3.59 -4.32
N MET A 170 2.67 3.08 -4.85
CA MET A 170 3.94 3.09 -4.15
C MET A 170 4.53 4.50 -4.07
N VAL A 171 4.89 4.94 -2.86
CA VAL A 171 5.80 6.09 -2.71
C VAL A 171 7.20 5.60 -3.02
N ASN A 172 7.87 6.25 -3.97
CA ASN A 172 9.26 5.94 -4.27
C ASN A 172 10.15 6.43 -3.12
N VAL A 173 10.29 5.60 -2.07
CA VAL A 173 11.15 5.90 -0.92
C VAL A 173 12.58 5.63 -1.31
N LYS A 174 13.29 6.68 -1.71
CA LYS A 174 14.74 6.62 -1.91
C LYS A 174 15.44 6.54 -0.56
N LYS A 175 16.14 5.43 -0.31
CA LYS A 175 17.05 5.30 0.84
C LYS A 175 18.29 6.12 0.56
N GLY A 176 18.39 7.29 1.19
CA GLY A 176 19.54 8.17 1.05
C GLY A 176 20.37 8.31 2.31
N VAL A 177 21.57 8.84 2.14
CA VAL A 177 22.47 9.29 3.20
C VAL A 177 22.55 10.81 3.14
N LEU A 178 22.47 11.44 4.31
CA LEU A 178 22.71 12.87 4.47
C LEU A 178 24.22 13.08 4.53
N VAL A 179 24.77 13.78 3.54
CA VAL A 179 26.19 14.15 3.51
C VAL A 179 26.33 15.58 4.00
N THR A 180 27.14 15.74 5.05
CA THR A 180 27.57 17.04 5.57
C THR A 180 28.93 17.37 4.98
N CYS A 181 29.02 18.44 4.19
CA CYS A 181 30.27 18.84 3.55
C CYS A 181 30.40 20.37 3.50
N ASP A 182 31.62 20.86 3.31
CA ASP A 182 31.91 22.29 3.12
C ASP A 182 31.46 22.78 1.73
N PRO A 183 31.30 24.10 1.52
CA PRO A 183 30.75 24.64 0.27
C PRO A 183 31.55 24.27 -0.98
N ALA A 184 32.88 24.11 -0.88
CA ALA A 184 33.72 23.72 -2.00
C ALA A 184 33.47 22.26 -2.40
N MET A 185 33.39 21.37 -1.41
CA MET A 185 33.06 19.97 -1.63
C MET A 185 31.64 19.76 -2.17
N ARG A 186 30.66 20.57 -1.72
CA ARG A 186 29.32 20.58 -2.32
C ARG A 186 29.39 20.90 -3.81
N GLN A 187 30.13 21.95 -4.20
CA GLN A 187 30.28 22.37 -5.60
C GLN A 187 30.88 21.24 -6.45
N LEU A 188 31.87 20.54 -5.92
CA LEU A 188 32.50 19.39 -6.57
C LEU A 188 31.52 18.22 -6.72
N LEU A 189 30.76 17.88 -5.68
CA LEU A 189 29.74 16.83 -5.73
C LEU A 189 28.64 17.16 -6.76
N MET A 190 28.19 18.41 -6.83
CA MET A 190 27.24 18.85 -7.86
C MET A 190 27.83 18.70 -9.27
N HIS A 191 29.10 19.09 -9.45
CA HIS A 191 29.77 18.93 -10.75
C HIS A 191 29.92 17.45 -11.14
N LEU A 192 30.22 16.57 -10.18
CA LEU A 192 30.30 15.12 -10.40
C LEU A 192 28.94 14.51 -10.75
N ASP A 193 27.85 15.03 -10.19
CA ASP A 193 26.47 14.64 -10.50
C ASP A 193 26.06 15.08 -11.92
N GLU A 194 26.36 16.33 -12.28
CA GLU A 194 26.09 16.89 -13.61
C GLU A 194 26.90 16.20 -14.73
N SER A 195 28.18 15.93 -14.46
CA SER A 195 29.07 15.25 -15.40
C SER A 195 28.76 13.76 -15.56
N ARG A 196 27.81 13.20 -14.80
CA ARG A 196 27.36 11.79 -14.84
C ARG A 196 28.52 10.79 -14.78
N THR A 197 29.62 11.14 -14.11
CA THR A 197 30.82 10.30 -14.08
C THR A 197 30.59 8.95 -13.38
N LEU A 198 29.53 8.83 -12.55
CA LEU A 198 29.09 7.59 -11.90
C LEU A 198 27.92 6.89 -12.63
N GLY A 199 27.61 7.29 -13.87
CA GLY A 199 26.61 6.62 -14.74
C GLY A 199 25.14 6.93 -14.41
N SER A 200 24.84 7.45 -13.22
CA SER A 200 23.49 7.87 -12.82
C SER A 200 23.53 9.13 -11.96
N LYS A 201 22.40 9.84 -11.90
CA LYS A 201 22.22 11.00 -11.02
C LYS A 201 22.07 10.49 -9.57
N PHE A 202 22.97 10.92 -8.69
CA PHE A 202 23.04 10.45 -7.30
C PHE A 202 22.51 11.46 -6.29
N ILE A 203 22.48 12.75 -6.63
CA ILE A 203 21.89 13.78 -5.76
C ILE A 203 20.37 13.71 -5.87
N VAL A 204 19.72 13.35 -4.77
CA VAL A 204 18.27 13.25 -4.66
C VAL A 204 17.66 14.60 -4.36
N LYS A 205 18.22 15.32 -3.39
CA LYS A 205 17.74 16.64 -2.98
C LYS A 205 18.85 17.48 -2.35
N GLU A 206 18.89 18.74 -2.73
CA GLU A 206 19.68 19.77 -2.06
C GLU A 206 18.87 20.31 -0.88
N LEU A 207 19.46 20.25 0.32
CA LEU A 207 18.80 20.75 1.54
C LEU A 207 19.29 22.16 1.83
N ASP A 208 20.60 22.32 2.05
CA ASP A 208 21.25 23.60 2.42
C ASP A 208 22.69 23.68 1.87
N GLU A 209 23.38 24.81 2.07
CA GLU A 209 24.78 25.06 1.65
C GLU A 209 25.79 23.98 2.09
N THR A 210 25.53 23.31 3.22
CA THR A 210 26.39 22.27 3.79
C THR A 210 25.77 20.87 3.82
N HIS A 211 24.54 20.71 3.33
CA HIS A 211 23.78 19.47 3.47
C HIS A 211 23.23 18.99 2.11
N LEU A 212 23.64 17.79 1.70
CA LEU A 212 23.16 17.12 0.50
C LEU A 212 22.52 15.76 0.85
N PHE A 213 21.42 15.41 0.19
CA PHE A 213 20.81 14.09 0.31
C PHE A 213 21.12 13.24 -0.94
N ILE A 214 21.87 12.15 -0.74
CA ILE A 214 22.43 11.31 -1.81
C ILE A 214 21.90 9.88 -1.70
N ASP A 215 21.71 9.19 -2.81
CA ASP A 215 21.29 7.78 -2.83
C ASP A 215 22.34 6.86 -2.17
N ARG A 216 21.89 5.98 -1.25
CA ARG A 216 22.78 5.13 -0.44
C ARG A 216 23.62 4.15 -1.26
N GLU A 217 23.12 3.72 -2.42
CA GLU A 217 23.79 2.74 -3.28
C GLU A 217 25.09 3.27 -3.88
N ILE A 218 25.21 4.60 -4.01
CA ILE A 218 26.31 5.27 -4.71
C ILE A 218 27.41 5.71 -3.73
N VAL A 219 27.13 5.73 -2.43
CA VAL A 219 28.04 6.23 -1.38
C VAL A 219 29.41 5.55 -1.42
N LYS A 220 29.46 4.22 -1.55
CA LYS A 220 30.75 3.49 -1.58
C LYS A 220 31.61 3.87 -2.78
N ILE A 221 30.99 3.98 -3.96
CA ILE A 221 31.67 4.35 -5.21
C ILE A 221 32.13 5.81 -5.14
N LEU A 222 31.33 6.66 -4.50
CA LEU A 222 31.63 8.07 -4.32
C LEU A 222 32.83 8.26 -3.38
N GLU A 223 32.90 7.51 -2.26
CA GLU A 223 34.04 7.50 -1.35
C GLU A 223 35.33 7.10 -2.07
N GLU A 224 35.33 5.97 -2.80
CA GLU A 224 36.50 5.50 -3.56
C GLU A 224 36.98 6.53 -4.60
N LYS A 225 36.05 7.17 -5.31
CA LYS A 225 36.39 8.21 -6.29
C LYS A 225 36.88 9.50 -5.66
N LEU A 226 36.31 9.89 -4.53
CA LEU A 226 36.74 11.07 -3.79
C LEU A 226 38.14 10.90 -3.24
N ASP A 227 38.47 9.73 -2.70
CA ASP A 227 39.81 9.40 -2.22
C ASP A 227 40.83 9.50 -3.36
N HIS A 228 40.53 8.92 -4.53
CA HIS A 228 41.41 9.05 -5.70
C HIS A 228 41.58 10.49 -6.20
N LEU A 229 40.52 11.30 -6.17
CA LEU A 229 40.61 12.72 -6.56
C LEU A 229 41.41 13.54 -5.54
N MET A 230 41.26 13.25 -4.25
CA MET A 230 42.02 13.89 -3.18
C MET A 230 43.51 13.49 -3.24
N GLU A 231 43.83 12.25 -3.57
CA GLU A 231 45.20 11.79 -3.83
C GLU A 231 45.84 12.51 -5.03
N GLN A 232 45.08 12.70 -6.11
CA GLN A 232 45.57 13.42 -7.30
C GLN A 232 45.79 14.92 -7.07
N MET A 233 45.01 15.53 -6.18
CA MET A 233 45.13 16.95 -5.84
C MET A 233 46.21 17.26 -4.78
N ASN A 234 46.74 16.26 -4.08
CA ASN A 234 47.83 16.42 -3.10
C ASN A 234 49.14 15.75 -3.57
N PRO A 235 49.84 16.32 -4.58
CA PRO A 235 51.15 15.82 -4.99
C PRO A 235 52.30 16.16 -4.00
N GLU A 236 52.07 16.88 -2.89
CA GLU A 236 53.16 17.42 -2.05
C GLU A 236 53.54 16.60 -0.80
N LEU A 237 53.16 15.32 -0.71
CA LEU A 237 53.56 14.45 0.42
C LEU A 237 54.37 13.20 0.03
N SER A 238 54.75 13.04 -1.25
CA SER A 238 55.61 11.91 -1.66
C SER A 238 57.11 12.21 -1.66
N ASP A 239 57.54 13.45 -1.40
CA ASP A 239 58.95 13.83 -1.34
C ASP A 239 59.32 14.39 0.04
N LYS A 240 59.62 13.49 0.98
CA LYS A 240 60.57 13.72 2.09
C LYS A 240 61.08 12.41 2.67
#